data_AF-A0A523BM36-F1
#
_entry.id   AF-A0A523BM36-F1
#
_cell.length_a   1.000
_cell.length_b   1.000
_cell.length_c   1.000
_cell.angle_alpha   90.00
_cell.angle_beta   90.00
_cell.angle_gamma   90.00
#
_symmetry.space_group_name_H-M   'P 1'
#
loop_
_entity.id
_entity.type
_entity.pdbx_description
1 polymer ?
#
loop_
_entity_poly.entity_id
_entity_poly.type
_entity_poly.pdbx_seq_one_letter_code
_entity_poly.pdbx_strand_id
1 'polypeptide(L)'
;MSKKTHIAFALFLSSYLFRSDPKLLLFIPVIFVSAMLPDLDLALRSIPFIEHRKTFHNIWFMIAAIALLWILVHDPLVTRLFSIGIISHFLMDSLTKKGVMWLYPLSNWRISGPLRTGGLIDSLIGAASLLASIYLVGSYFAVF
;
A
#
# COMPACT_ATOMS: atom_id res chain seq x y z
N MET A 1 -5.43 -3.27 -7.43
CA MET A 1 -6.75 -3.30 -6.79
C MET A 1 -7.36 -1.92 -6.85
N SER A 2 -8.61 -1.76 -6.42
CA SER A 2 -9.25 -0.44 -6.39
C SER A 2 -8.60 0.43 -5.30
N LYS A 3 -8.63 1.76 -5.46
CA LYS A 3 -8.14 2.69 -4.44
C LYS A 3 -8.82 2.46 -3.07
N LYS A 4 -10.13 2.17 -3.08
CA LYS A 4 -10.90 1.88 -1.86
C LYS A 4 -10.37 0.64 -1.15
N THR A 5 -9.99 -0.39 -1.91
CA THR A 5 -9.45 -1.63 -1.35
C THR A 5 -8.06 -1.42 -0.78
N HIS A 6 -7.19 -0.67 -1.45
CA HIS A 6 -5.87 -0.32 -0.91
C HIS A 6 -5.99 0.48 0.40
N ILE A 7 -6.91 1.45 0.47
CA ILE A 7 -7.22 2.18 1.71
C ILE A 7 -7.69 1.24 2.82
N ALA A 8 -8.64 0.35 2.51
CA ALA A 8 -9.15 -0.62 3.47
C ALA A 8 -8.07 -1.58 3.99
N PHE A 9 -7.15 -2.00 3.12
CA PHE A 9 -6.03 -2.86 3.50
C PHE A 9 -4.97 -2.11 4.32
N ALA A 10 -4.70 -0.85 4.00
CA ALA A 10 -3.83 0.00 4.80
C ALA A 10 -4.40 0.22 6.22
N LEU A 11 -5.72 0.38 6.36
CA LEU A 11 -6.40 0.38 7.67
C LEU A 11 -6.19 -0.93 8.40
N PHE A 12 -6.39 -2.05 7.72
CA PHE A 12 -6.21 -3.36 8.32
C PHE A 12 -4.78 -3.57 8.85
N LEU A 13 -3.77 -3.27 8.04
CA LEU A 13 -2.37 -3.34 8.47
C LEU A 13 -2.10 -2.42 9.66
N SER A 14 -2.65 -1.21 9.63
CA SER A 14 -2.53 -0.25 10.71
C SER A 14 -3.16 -0.75 12.02
N SER A 15 -4.37 -1.30 11.96
CA SER A 15 -5.07 -1.90 13.10
C SER A 15 -4.35 -3.13 13.65
N TYR A 16 -3.76 -3.94 12.78
CA TYR A 16 -2.94 -5.09 13.17
C TYR A 16 -1.69 -4.64 13.93
N LEU A 17 -0.97 -3.62 13.44
CA LEU A 17 0.19 -3.07 14.13
C LEU A 17 -0.21 -2.39 15.45
N PHE A 18 -1.31 -1.65 15.49
CA PHE A 18 -1.87 -1.08 16.72
C PHE A 18 -2.11 -2.13 17.81
N ARG A 19 -2.62 -3.31 17.45
CA ARG A 19 -2.84 -4.41 18.41
C ARG A 19 -1.54 -4.83 19.10
N SER A 20 -0.40 -4.75 18.40
CA SER A 20 0.91 -5.13 18.92
C SER A 20 1.56 -4.05 19.80
N ASP A 21 1.41 -2.79 19.41
CA ASP A 21 1.83 -1.63 20.20
C ASP A 21 0.87 -0.45 19.93
N PRO A 22 0.04 -0.06 20.91
CA PRO A 22 -0.93 1.01 20.76
C PRO A 22 -0.34 2.35 20.32
N LYS A 23 0.93 2.62 20.63
CA LYS A 23 1.61 3.87 20.22
C LYS A 23 1.74 3.98 18.70
N LEU A 24 1.67 2.86 17.98
CA LEU A 24 1.72 2.84 16.51
C LEU A 24 0.49 3.47 15.86
N LEU A 25 -0.59 3.72 16.63
CA LEU A 25 -1.76 4.46 16.14
C LEU A 25 -1.40 5.87 15.64
N LEU A 26 -0.38 6.51 16.21
CA LEU A 26 0.08 7.83 15.78
C LEU A 26 0.66 7.82 14.35
N PHE A 27 1.02 6.65 13.83
CA PHE A 27 1.67 6.48 12.54
C PHE A 27 0.76 5.88 11.45
N ILE A 28 -0.55 5.73 11.72
CA ILE A 28 -1.56 5.39 10.70
C ILE A 28 -1.42 6.27 9.44
N PRO A 29 -1.24 7.61 9.56
CA PRO A 29 -1.10 8.46 8.37
C PRO A 29 0.09 8.08 7.50
N VAL A 30 1.19 7.58 8.08
CA VAL A 30 2.40 7.18 7.33
C VAL A 30 2.10 5.99 6.42
N ILE A 31 1.45 4.95 6.96
CA ILE A 31 1.09 3.74 6.19
C ILE A 31 0.09 4.10 5.09
N PHE A 32 -0.89 4.94 5.41
CA PHE A 32 -1.89 5.40 4.45
C PHE A 32 -1.29 6.17 3.28
N VAL A 33 -0.52 7.21 3.57
CA VAL A 33 0.08 8.08 2.55
C VAL A 33 1.03 7.26 1.68
N SER A 34 1.85 6.42 2.30
CA SER A 34 2.80 5.57 1.58
C SER A 34 2.13 4.50 0.73
N ALA A 35 1.03 3.89 1.18
CA ALA A 35 0.24 2.97 0.37
C ALA A 35 -0.40 3.66 -0.85
N MET A 36 -0.75 4.94 -0.77
CA MET A 36 -1.31 5.67 -1.91
C MET A 36 -0.26 6.28 -2.84
N LEU A 37 0.99 6.37 -2.38
CA LEU A 37 2.08 7.03 -3.11
C LEU A 37 2.32 6.47 -4.52
N PRO A 38 2.26 5.15 -4.78
CA PRO A 38 2.44 4.63 -6.14
C PRO A 38 1.40 5.15 -7.11
N ASP A 39 0.14 5.28 -6.67
CA ASP A 39 -0.96 5.79 -7.50
C ASP A 39 -0.91 7.30 -7.76
N LEU A 40 0.11 8.01 -7.25
CA LEU A 40 0.35 9.41 -7.59
C LEU A 40 0.64 9.58 -9.10
N ASP A 41 1.15 8.54 -9.78
CA ASP A 41 1.35 8.54 -11.23
C ASP A 41 0.03 8.71 -12.01
N LEU A 42 -1.10 8.28 -11.44
CA LEU A 42 -2.42 8.48 -12.01
C LEU A 42 -2.86 9.94 -11.95
N ALA A 43 -2.53 10.63 -10.85
CA ALA A 43 -2.82 12.06 -10.69
C ALA A 43 -1.90 12.90 -11.57
N LEU A 44 -0.66 12.46 -11.76
CA LEU A 44 0.36 13.15 -12.54
C LEU A 44 0.43 12.71 -14.02
N ARG A 45 -0.55 11.93 -14.49
CA ARG A 45 -0.58 11.37 -15.86
C ARG A 45 -0.57 12.39 -17.00
N SER A 46 -0.79 13.67 -16.70
CA SER A 46 -0.68 14.77 -17.66
C SER A 46 0.76 15.19 -17.94
N ILE A 47 1.69 14.84 -17.06
CA ILE A 47 3.12 15.14 -17.22
C ILE A 47 3.72 14.13 -18.21
N PRO A 48 4.51 14.57 -19.21
CA PRO A 48 5.21 13.68 -20.13
C PRO A 48 6.01 12.60 -19.38
N PHE A 49 6.05 11.39 -19.93
CA PHE A 49 6.77 10.23 -19.39
C PHE A 49 6.20 9.63 -18.08
N ILE A 50 5.14 10.22 -17.51
CA ILE A 50 4.41 9.60 -16.40
C ILE A 50 3.30 8.70 -16.96
N GLU A 51 3.50 7.40 -16.79
CA GLU A 51 2.55 6.37 -17.20
C GLU A 51 2.06 5.61 -15.98
N HIS A 52 0.74 5.63 -15.79
CA HIS A 52 0.10 4.90 -14.70
C HIS A 52 0.41 3.40 -14.78
N ARG A 53 0.85 2.80 -13.66
CA ARG A 53 1.29 1.39 -13.54
C ARG A 53 2.62 1.08 -14.21
N LYS A 54 3.42 2.11 -14.47
CA LYS A 54 4.82 1.96 -14.89
C LYS A 54 5.73 2.82 -14.04
N THR A 55 5.52 4.13 -14.05
CA THR A 55 6.50 5.10 -13.54
C THR A 55 6.72 4.94 -12.03
N PHE A 56 5.64 4.77 -11.25
CA PHE A 56 5.74 4.60 -9.79
C PHE A 56 5.42 3.17 -9.31
N HIS A 57 5.13 2.23 -10.21
CA HIS A 57 4.85 0.82 -9.87
C HIS A 57 6.02 -0.10 -10.28
N ASN A 58 7.22 0.21 -9.80
CA ASN A 58 8.43 -0.58 -9.98
C ASN A 58 9.35 -0.49 -8.75
N ILE A 59 10.30 -1.43 -8.65
CA ILE A 59 11.18 -1.57 -7.49
C ILE A 59 12.10 -0.35 -7.31
N TRP A 60 12.48 0.32 -8.39
CA TRP A 60 13.36 1.49 -8.34
C TRP A 60 12.66 2.67 -7.68
N PHE A 61 11.40 2.91 -8.04
CA PHE A 61 10.58 3.91 -7.36
C PHE A 61 10.40 3.58 -5.87
N MET A 62 10.10 2.31 -5.54
CA MET A 62 9.95 1.89 -4.15
C MET A 62 11.23 2.14 -3.34
N ILE A 63 12.40 1.71 -3.85
CA ILE A 63 13.70 1.93 -3.19
C ILE A 63 13.99 3.43 -3.07
N ALA A 64 13.78 4.21 -4.14
CA ALA A 64 14.04 5.64 -4.13
C ALA A 64 13.14 6.38 -3.13
N ALA A 65 11.85 6.05 -3.06
CA ALA A 65 10.91 6.65 -2.11
C ALA A 65 11.27 6.32 -0.65
N ILE A 66 11.63 5.06 -0.37
CA ILE A 66 12.06 4.63 0.97
C ILE A 66 13.38 5.31 1.36
N ALA A 67 14.36 5.34 0.46
CA ALA A 67 15.65 5.98 0.68
C ALA A 67 15.52 7.49 0.89
N LEU A 68 14.68 8.15 0.07
CA LEU A 68 14.39 9.58 0.24
C LEU A 68 13.77 9.86 1.61
N LEU A 69 12.78 9.06 2.03
CA LEU A 69 12.19 9.23 3.36
C LEU A 69 13.23 9.05 4.46
N TRP A 70 14.09 8.03 4.35
CA TRP A 70 15.17 7.80 5.32
C TRP A 70 16.11 9.00 5.43
N ILE A 71 16.54 9.56 4.29
CA ILE A 71 17.42 10.75 4.25
C ILE A 71 16.73 11.99 4.83
N LEU A 72 15.40 12.11 4.73
CA LEU A 72 14.68 13.28 5.25
C LEU A 72 14.37 13.15 6.75
N VAL A 73 14.00 11.96 7.21
CA VAL A 73 13.43 11.76 8.55
C VAL A 73 14.41 11.10 9.52
N HIS A 74 15.32 10.25 9.05
CA HIS A 74 16.30 9.51 9.86
C HIS A 74 15.70 8.68 11.01
N ASP A 75 14.41 8.32 10.93
CA ASP A 75 13.72 7.52 11.93
C ASP A 75 13.44 6.09 11.41
N PRO A 76 14.04 5.05 12.03
CA PRO A 76 13.87 3.66 11.56
C PRO A 76 12.43 3.14 11.64
N LEU A 77 11.63 3.61 12.60
CA LEU A 77 10.24 3.19 12.75
C LEU A 77 9.40 3.79 11.61
N VAL A 78 9.51 5.10 11.37
CA VAL A 78 8.76 5.78 10.30
C VAL A 78 9.12 5.20 8.94
N THR A 79 10.42 4.99 8.65
CA THR A 79 10.87 4.38 7.39
C THR A 79 10.35 2.94 7.23
N ARG A 80 10.31 2.15 8.30
CA ARG A 80 9.75 0.79 8.25
C ARG A 80 8.26 0.80 7.95
N LEU A 81 7.48 1.64 8.65
CA LEU A 81 6.03 1.75 8.44
C LEU A 81 5.68 2.26 7.05
N PHE A 82 6.44 3.23 6.54
CA PHE A 82 6.32 3.71 5.17
C PHE A 82 6.62 2.61 4.13
N SER A 83 7.66 1.81 4.38
CA SER A 83 8.00 0.66 3.52
C SER A 83 6.86 -0.36 3.47
N ILE A 84 6.25 -0.66 4.62
CA ILE A 84 5.08 -1.56 4.71
C ILE A 84 3.93 -1.05 3.85
N GLY A 85 3.64 0.26 3.88
CA GLY A 85 2.57 0.84 3.05
C GLY A 85 2.83 0.68 1.55
N ILE A 86 4.01 1.07 1.05
CA ILE A 86 4.33 0.91 -0.38
C ILE A 86 4.32 -0.56 -0.80
N ILE A 87 4.97 -1.43 -0.01
CA ILE A 87 5.03 -2.87 -0.31
C ILE A 87 3.61 -3.46 -0.37
N SER A 88 2.74 -3.08 0.56
CA SER A 88 1.35 -3.55 0.58
C SER A 88 0.61 -3.23 -0.71
N HIS A 89 0.76 -2.00 -1.22
CA HIS A 89 0.16 -1.59 -2.50
C HIS A 89 0.66 -2.44 -3.66
N PHE A 90 1.98 -2.65 -3.75
CA PHE A 90 2.61 -3.43 -4.81
C PHE A 90 2.18 -4.90 -4.78
N LEU A 91 2.15 -5.51 -3.59
CA LEU A 91 1.69 -6.88 -3.41
C LEU A 91 0.23 -7.02 -3.82
N MET A 92 -0.64 -6.11 -3.39
CA MET A 92 -2.05 -6.09 -3.75
C MET A 92 -2.28 -5.91 -5.26
N ASP A 93 -1.56 -5.01 -5.91
CA ASP A 93 -1.66 -4.86 -7.37
C ASP A 93 -1.11 -6.08 -8.12
N SER A 94 -0.12 -6.78 -7.57
CA SER A 94 0.43 -8.02 -8.14
C SER A 94 -0.58 -9.17 -8.13
N LEU A 95 -1.60 -9.14 -7.27
CA LEU A 95 -2.69 -10.13 -7.28
C LEU A 95 -3.71 -9.90 -8.41
N THR A 96 -3.64 -8.77 -9.11
CA THR A 96 -4.60 -8.41 -10.16
C THR A 96 -4.14 -8.80 -11.55
N LYS A 97 -5.09 -8.90 -12.50
CA LYS A 97 -4.80 -9.19 -13.92
C LYS A 97 -3.86 -8.16 -14.55
N LYS A 98 -3.91 -6.90 -14.09
CA LYS A 98 -3.01 -5.84 -14.57
C LYS A 98 -1.58 -6.00 -14.03
N GLY A 99 -1.45 -6.53 -12.81
CA GLY A 99 -0.17 -6.77 -12.15
C GLY A 99 0.68 -5.52 -11.90
N VAL A 100 1.93 -5.77 -11.55
CA VAL A 100 3.00 -4.78 -11.34
C VAL A 100 4.22 -5.17 -12.18
N MET A 101 4.82 -4.21 -12.88
CA MET A 101 6.09 -4.40 -13.58
C MET A 101 7.25 -4.06 -12.65
N TRP A 102 7.60 -5.00 -11.79
CA TRP A 102 8.59 -4.79 -10.74
C TRP A 102 9.92 -4.25 -11.26
N LEU A 103 10.35 -4.62 -12.47
CA LEU A 103 11.64 -4.24 -13.04
C LEU A 103 11.57 -3.16 -14.13
N TYR A 104 10.41 -2.52 -14.36
CA TYR A 104 10.31 -1.41 -15.31
C TYR A 104 11.25 -0.26 -14.92
N PRO A 105 11.97 0.39 -15.85
CA PRO A 105 11.92 0.23 -17.31
C PRO A 105 12.86 -0.82 -17.90
N LEU A 106 13.66 -1.51 -17.08
CA LEU A 106 14.61 -2.53 -17.55
C LEU A 106 13.91 -3.77 -18.13
N SER A 107 12.71 -4.06 -17.64
CA SER A 107 11.87 -5.14 -18.18
C SER A 107 10.39 -4.80 -18.07
N ASN A 108 9.61 -5.23 -19.06
CA ASN A 108 8.16 -5.15 -19.06
C ASN A 108 7.47 -6.40 -18.47
N TRP A 109 8.25 -7.33 -17.90
CA TRP A 109 7.69 -8.51 -17.23
C TRP A 109 6.85 -8.10 -16.01
N ARG A 110 5.71 -8.79 -15.84
CA ARG A 110 4.70 -8.48 -14.82
C ARG A 110 4.53 -9.65 -13.87
N ILE A 111 4.46 -9.34 -12.58
CA ILE A 111 3.84 -10.24 -11.61
C ILE A 111 2.36 -9.87 -11.58
N SER A 112 1.50 -10.82 -11.96
CA SER A 112 0.06 -10.65 -12.05
C SER A 112 -0.67 -11.87 -11.50
N GLY A 113 -1.93 -11.65 -11.09
CA GLY A 113 -2.81 -12.69 -10.56
C GLY A 113 -4.18 -12.68 -11.24
N PRO A 114 -5.11 -13.54 -10.81
CA PRO A 114 -6.38 -13.73 -11.49
C PRO A 114 -7.41 -12.63 -11.19
N LEU A 115 -7.17 -11.77 -10.19
CA LEU A 115 -8.19 -10.86 -9.67
C LEU A 115 -8.45 -9.67 -10.60
N ARG A 116 -9.73 -9.30 -10.78
CA ARG A 116 -10.12 -8.11 -11.54
C ARG A 116 -10.27 -6.91 -10.60
N THR A 117 -9.56 -5.81 -10.89
CA THR A 117 -9.74 -4.53 -10.18
C THR A 117 -11.19 -4.06 -10.30
N GLY A 118 -11.81 -3.70 -9.17
CA GLY A 118 -13.21 -3.30 -9.07
C GLY A 118 -14.23 -4.45 -9.20
N GLY A 119 -13.78 -5.70 -9.32
CA GLY A 119 -14.65 -6.87 -9.35
C GLY A 119 -15.11 -7.31 -7.94
N LEU A 120 -15.97 -8.32 -7.89
CA LEU A 120 -16.53 -8.85 -6.63
C LEU A 120 -15.45 -9.21 -5.61
N ILE A 121 -14.42 -9.96 -6.02
CA ILE A 121 -13.35 -10.39 -5.10
C ILE A 121 -12.53 -9.21 -4.58
N ASP A 122 -12.28 -8.19 -5.40
CA ASP A 122 -11.59 -6.95 -4.97
C ASP A 122 -12.41 -6.25 -3.88
N SER A 123 -13.72 -6.10 -4.11
CA SER A 123 -14.64 -5.51 -3.12
C SER A 123 -14.74 -6.33 -1.83
N LEU A 124 -14.76 -7.67 -1.92
CA LEU A 124 -14.79 -8.56 -0.76
C LEU A 124 -13.50 -8.45 0.06
N ILE A 125 -12.33 -8.36 -0.58
CA ILE A 125 -11.05 -8.14 0.13
C ILE A 125 -11.08 -6.80 0.86
N GLY A 126 -11.60 -5.74 0.21
CA GLY A 126 -11.78 -4.43 0.85
C GLY A 126 -12.71 -4.50 2.06
N ALA A 127 -13.89 -5.11 1.92
CA ALA A 127 -14.86 -5.26 3.01
C ALA A 127 -14.30 -6.10 4.16
N ALA A 128 -13.65 -7.22 3.87
CA ALA A 128 -13.01 -8.07 4.86
C ALA A 128 -11.91 -7.33 5.63
N SER A 129 -11.10 -6.51 4.93
CA SER A 129 -10.07 -5.69 5.56
C SER A 129 -10.67 -4.66 6.54
N LEU A 130 -11.78 -4.02 6.17
CA LEU A 130 -12.49 -3.09 7.06
C LEU A 130 -13.07 -3.81 8.29
N LEU A 131 -13.75 -4.93 8.10
CA LEU A 131 -14.33 -5.71 9.20
C LEU A 131 -13.23 -6.22 10.15
N ALA A 132 -12.12 -6.71 9.60
CA ALA A 132 -10.96 -7.14 10.39
C ALA A 132 -10.34 -5.96 11.17
N SER A 133 -10.27 -4.77 10.58
CA SER A 133 -9.80 -3.56 11.26
C SER A 133 -10.66 -3.23 12.48
N ILE A 134 -12.00 -3.23 12.30
CA ILE A 134 -12.96 -2.98 13.39
C ILE A 134 -12.81 -4.02 14.49
N TYR A 135 -12.74 -5.30 14.12
CA TYR A 135 -12.56 -6.39 15.08
C TYR A 135 -11.27 -6.26 15.88
N LEU A 136 -10.14 -5.99 15.23
CA LEU A 136 -8.83 -5.87 15.89
C LEU A 136 -8.79 -4.70 16.88
N VAL A 137 -9.36 -3.56 16.51
CA VAL A 137 -9.42 -2.39 17.39
C VAL A 137 -10.42 -2.63 18.52
N GLY A 138 -11.63 -3.10 18.22
CA GLY A 138 -12.67 -3.34 19.24
C GLY A 138 -12.27 -4.41 20.25
N SER A 139 -11.66 -5.51 19.80
CA SER A 139 -11.17 -6.57 20.68
C SER A 139 -9.97 -6.16 21.53
N TYR A 140 -9.20 -5.15 21.12
CA TYR A 140 -8.16 -4.57 21.98
C TYR A 140 -8.81 -3.96 23.23
N PHE A 141 -9.82 -3.11 23.05
CA PHE A 141 -10.49 -2.42 24.18
C PHE A 141 -11.41 -3.30 25.01
N ALA A 142 -11.85 -4.46 24.51
CA ALA A 142 -12.70 -5.37 25.28
C ALA A 142 -11.93 -6.22 26.31
N VAL A 143 -10.60 -6.25 26.23
CA VAL A 143 -9.72 -7.11 27.06
C VAL A 143 -8.96 -6.30 28.12
N PHE A 144 -9.00 -4.97 28.08
CA PHE A 144 -8.43 -4.06 29.07
C PHE A 144 -9.55 -3.25 29.73
#